data_AF-A0AAW0NP03-F1
#
_entry.id   AF-A0AAW0NP03-F1
#
_cell.length_a   1.000
_cell.length_b   1.000
_cell.length_c   1.000
_cell.angle_alpha   90.00
_cell.angle_beta   90.00
_cell.angle_gamma   90.00
#
_symmetry.space_group_name_H-M   'P 1'
#
loop_
_entity.id
_entity.type
_entity.pdbx_description
1 polymer ?
#
loop_
_entity_poly.entity_id
_entity_poly.type
_entity_poly.pdbx_seq_one_letter_code
_entity_poly.pdbx_strand_id
1 'polypeptide(L)'
;MEERPAGKGRDEPNMNPRLEPPKRPDTSFFWFTSPCKTMRFIVWRRFKWIIVIGVILFLVILFLGILFYSLPNYISMKIVKPSS
;
A
#
# COMPACT_ATOMS: atom_id res chain seq x y z
N MET A 1 -65.20 13.24 -1.76
CA MET A 1 -63.75 12.95 -1.80
C MET A 1 -63.07 14.29 -1.57
N GLU A 2 -62.72 14.57 -0.32
CA GLU A 2 -62.08 15.83 0.08
C GLU A 2 -60.59 15.70 -0.27
N GLU A 3 -60.21 16.23 -1.43
CA GLU A 3 -58.82 16.24 -1.87
C GLU A 3 -58.07 17.28 -1.04
N ARG A 4 -57.41 16.82 0.03
CA ARG A 4 -56.52 17.65 0.86
C ARG A 4 -55.44 18.20 -0.09
N PRO A 5 -55.34 19.51 -0.35
CA PRO A 5 -54.39 20.02 -1.31
C PRO A 5 -52.97 19.67 -0.83
N ALA A 6 -52.26 18.89 -1.63
CA ALA A 6 -50.90 18.49 -1.34
C ALA A 6 -49.99 19.74 -1.28
N GLY A 7 -49.26 19.85 -0.18
CA GLY A 7 -48.08 20.70 0.03
C GLY A 7 -48.12 22.05 -0.67
N LYS A 8 -48.51 23.11 0.05
CA LYS A 8 -48.01 24.46 -0.26
C LYS A 8 -46.50 24.33 -0.35
N GLY A 9 -45.94 24.49 -1.56
CA GLY A 9 -44.50 24.58 -1.75
C GLY A 9 -43.98 25.58 -0.72
N ARG A 10 -42.89 25.22 -0.02
CA ARG A 10 -42.23 26.12 0.92
C ARG A 10 -42.08 27.48 0.24
N ASP A 11 -42.41 28.55 0.97
CA ASP A 11 -42.16 29.90 0.50
C ASP A 11 -40.72 29.99 -0.02
N GLU A 12 -40.54 30.70 -1.14
CA GLU A 12 -39.22 30.89 -1.75
C GLU A 12 -38.22 31.24 -0.66
N PRO A 13 -37.03 30.60 -0.64
CA PRO A 13 -36.08 30.77 0.44
C PRO A 13 -35.86 32.26 0.67
N ASN A 14 -36.06 32.70 1.92
CA ASN A 14 -36.00 34.11 2.30
C ASN A 14 -34.81 34.80 1.61
N MET A 15 -35.11 35.68 0.65
CA MET A 15 -34.13 36.32 -0.22
C MET A 15 -33.29 37.37 0.53
N ASN A 16 -33.61 37.69 1.80
CA ASN A 16 -32.88 38.69 2.57
C ASN A 16 -32.83 38.40 4.10
N PRO A 17 -31.64 38.41 4.74
CA PRO A 17 -30.33 38.69 4.15
C PRO A 17 -29.83 37.50 3.33
N ARG A 18 -29.24 37.77 2.16
CA ARG A 18 -28.66 36.76 1.27
C ARG A 18 -27.64 35.92 2.05
N LEU A 19 -27.95 34.64 2.26
CA LEU A 19 -26.99 33.70 2.83
C LEU A 19 -25.83 33.55 1.85
N GLU A 20 -24.63 33.96 2.26
CA GLU A 20 -23.43 33.64 1.49
C GLU A 20 -23.32 32.12 1.33
N PRO A 21 -22.96 31.61 0.15
CA PRO A 21 -22.80 30.19 -0.04
C PRO A 21 -21.78 29.67 0.99
N PRO A 22 -22.11 28.65 1.80
CA PRO A 22 -21.13 28.10 2.73
C PRO A 22 -19.92 27.64 1.93
N LYS A 23 -18.70 27.84 2.45
CA LYS A 23 -17.47 27.22 1.92
C LYS A 23 -17.66 25.70 1.95
N ARG A 24 -18.29 25.14 0.91
CA ARG A 24 -18.35 23.71 0.69
C ARG A 24 -16.94 23.31 0.28
N PRO A 25 -16.22 22.49 1.07
CA PRO A 25 -15.02 21.89 0.55
C PRO A 25 -15.43 21.08 -0.68
N ASP A 26 -14.91 21.44 -1.84
CA ASP A 26 -14.91 20.56 -3.01
C ASP A 26 -14.17 19.30 -2.58
N THR A 27 -14.86 18.21 -2.24
CA THR A 27 -14.36 16.81 -2.30
C THR A 27 -15.22 15.85 -1.48
N SER A 28 -16.36 15.46 -2.04
CA SER A 28 -16.96 14.14 -1.76
C SER A 28 -16.04 12.97 -2.16
N PHE A 29 -14.89 13.22 -2.80
CA PHE A 29 -13.88 12.22 -3.21
C PHE A 29 -12.64 12.14 -2.29
N PHE A 30 -12.61 12.82 -1.14
CA PHE A 30 -11.41 12.89 -0.31
C PHE A 30 -11.05 11.54 0.35
N TRP A 31 -12.03 10.67 0.60
CA TRP A 31 -11.78 9.38 1.27
C TRP A 31 -11.09 8.34 0.38
N PHE A 32 -11.26 8.40 -0.94
CA PHE A 32 -10.63 7.44 -1.87
C PHE A 32 -9.31 7.96 -2.47
N THR A 33 -9.17 9.28 -2.62
CA THR A 33 -7.92 9.90 -3.13
C THR A 33 -6.84 10.06 -2.06
N SER A 34 -7.23 10.24 -0.79
CA SER A 34 -6.31 10.28 0.37
C SER A 34 -5.48 8.99 0.53
N PRO A 35 -6.05 7.77 0.53
CA PRO A 35 -5.26 6.54 0.67
C PRO A 35 -4.33 6.30 -0.51
N CYS A 36 -4.65 6.78 -1.72
CA CYS A 36 -3.78 6.61 -2.88
C CYS A 36 -2.49 7.46 -2.77
N LYS A 37 -2.56 8.66 -2.17
CA LYS A 37 -1.35 9.46 -1.86
C LYS A 37 -0.50 8.82 -0.76
N THR A 38 -1.13 8.31 0.30
CA THR A 38 -0.45 7.62 1.40
C THR A 38 0.15 6.29 0.94
N MET A 39 -0.57 5.54 0.10
CA MET A 39 -0.11 4.29 -0.51
C MET A 39 1.07 4.54 -1.43
N ARG A 40 1.07 5.59 -2.27
CA ARG A 40 2.24 5.95 -3.07
C ARG A 40 3.47 6.24 -2.20
N PHE A 41 3.29 6.91 -1.06
CA PHE A 41 4.39 7.20 -0.12
C PHE A 41 4.93 5.95 0.58
N ILE A 42 4.02 5.06 1.01
CA ILE A 42 4.37 3.77 1.64
C ILE A 42 5.04 2.87 0.60
N VAL A 43 4.46 2.71 -0.59
CA VAL A 43 4.99 1.89 -1.68
C VAL A 43 6.36 2.42 -2.11
N TRP A 44 6.53 3.73 -2.28
CA TRP A 44 7.83 4.32 -2.65
C TRP A 44 8.91 4.09 -1.60
N ARG A 45 8.57 4.19 -0.31
CA ARG A 45 9.51 3.86 0.78
C ARG A 45 9.80 2.36 0.82
N ARG A 46 8.77 1.51 0.72
CA ARG A 46 8.87 0.04 0.82
C ARG A 46 9.62 -0.55 -0.37
N PHE A 47 9.50 0.00 -1.58
CA PHE A 47 10.22 -0.49 -2.77
C PHE A 47 11.74 -0.39 -2.61
N LYS A 48 12.26 0.70 -2.04
CA LYS A 48 13.69 0.82 -1.75
C LYS A 48 14.18 -0.27 -0.81
N TRP A 49 13.44 -0.54 0.27
CA TRP A 49 13.79 -1.61 1.21
C TRP A 49 13.61 -3.01 0.63
N ILE A 50 12.59 -3.23 -0.20
CA ILE A 50 12.39 -4.50 -0.91
C ILE A 50 13.55 -4.79 -1.86
N ILE A 51 14.03 -3.80 -2.61
CA ILE A 51 15.20 -3.96 -3.48
C ILE A 51 16.45 -4.28 -2.64
N VAL A 52 16.69 -3.53 -1.56
CA VAL A 52 17.83 -3.79 -0.66
C VAL A 52 17.77 -5.19 -0.04
N ILE A 53 16.61 -5.59 0.48
CA ILE A 53 16.39 -6.93 1.04
C ILE A 53 16.57 -8.00 -0.04
N GLY A 54 16.08 -7.78 -1.26
CA GLY A 54 16.25 -8.69 -2.38
C GLY A 54 17.71 -8.91 -2.74
N VAL A 55 18.51 -7.84 -2.79
CA VAL A 55 19.96 -7.92 -3.05
C VAL A 55 20.68 -8.66 -1.93
N ILE A 56 20.37 -8.35 -0.67
CA ILE A 56 20.98 -9.04 0.48
C ILE A 56 20.61 -10.53 0.48
N LEU A 57 19.33 -10.85 0.27
CA LEU A 57 18.84 -12.22 0.22
C LEU A 57 19.51 -13.01 -0.91
N PHE A 58 19.66 -12.39 -2.09
CA PHE A 58 20.35 -13.00 -3.21
C PHE A 58 21.83 -13.32 -2.89
N LEU A 59 22.55 -12.38 -2.27
CA LEU A 59 23.93 -12.61 -1.82
C LEU A 59 24.03 -13.74 -0.80
N VAL A 60 23.10 -13.80 0.16
CA VAL A 60 23.03 -14.85 1.16
C VAL A 60 22.79 -16.21 0.49
N ILE A 61 21.81 -16.32 -0.40
CA ILE A 61 21.52 -17.57 -1.13
C ILE A 61 22.74 -18.02 -1.95
N LEU A 62 23.39 -17.10 -2.67
CA LEU A 62 24.58 -17.40 -3.45
C LEU A 62 25.70 -17.93 -2.56
N PHE A 63 25.94 -17.26 -1.43
CA PHE A 63 26.93 -17.67 -0.44
C PHE A 63 26.63 -19.06 0.13
N LEU A 64 25.40 -19.33 0.57
CA LEU A 64 25.01 -20.65 1.04
C LEU A 64 25.15 -21.69 -0.07
N GLY A 65 24.77 -21.40 -1.31
CA GLY A 65 24.93 -22.31 -2.44
C GLY A 65 26.38 -22.74 -2.66
N ILE A 66 27.33 -21.79 -2.60
CA ILE A 66 28.77 -22.07 -2.72
C ILE A 66 29.28 -22.87 -1.51
N LEU A 67 28.84 -22.54 -0.30
CA LEU A 67 29.20 -23.30 0.90
C LEU A 67 28.67 -24.75 0.81
N PHE A 68 27.40 -24.95 0.50
CA PHE A 68 26.83 -26.28 0.33
C PHE A 68 27.40 -27.05 -0.85
N TYR A 69 27.92 -26.37 -1.87
CA TYR A 69 28.63 -27.03 -2.97
C TYR A 69 30.05 -27.48 -2.58
N SER A 70 30.75 -26.67 -1.79
CA SER A 70 32.13 -26.94 -1.35
C SER A 70 32.23 -27.91 -0.18
N LEU A 71 31.24 -27.91 0.72
CA LEU A 71 31.17 -28.81 1.88
C LEU A 71 31.17 -30.31 1.53
N PRO A 72 30.35 -30.86 0.61
CA PRO A 72 30.34 -32.28 0.31
C PRO A 72 31.66 -32.73 -0.31
N ASN A 73 32.34 -31.90 -1.12
CA ASN A 73 33.68 -32.22 -1.62
C ASN A 73 34.71 -32.31 -0.48
N TYR A 74 34.70 -31.33 0.44
CA TYR A 74 35.62 -31.32 1.60
C TYR A 74 35.33 -32.46 2.61
N ILE A 75 34.06 -32.69 2.91
CA ILE A 75 33.60 -33.75 3.83
C ILE A 75 33.85 -35.13 3.20
N SER A 76 33.62 -35.29 1.89
CA SER A 76 33.91 -36.53 1.14
C SER A 76 35.39 -36.91 1.26
N MET A 77 36.31 -35.96 1.07
CA MET A 77 37.75 -36.20 1.26
C MET A 77 38.14 -36.52 2.72
N LYS A 78 37.35 -36.10 3.72
CA LYS A 78 37.57 -36.47 5.14
C LYS A 78 37.00 -37.84 5.52
N ILE A 79 35.88 -38.25 4.91
CA ILE A 79 35.22 -39.53 5.18
C ILE A 79 35.92 -40.67 4.43
N VAL A 80 36.32 -40.42 3.18
CA VAL A 80 37.22 -41.30 2.45
C VAL A 80 38.62 -41.04 3.00
N LYS A 81 38.94 -41.57 4.17
CA LYS A 81 40.34 -41.92 4.48
C LYS A 81 40.69 -43.02 3.47
N PRO A 82 41.55 -42.81 2.45
CA PRO A 82 42.25 -43.93 1.90
C PRO A 82 43.18 -44.36 3.03
N SER A 83 42.74 -45.36 3.79
CA SER A 83 43.57 -46.05 4.77
C SER A 83 44.83 -46.48 4.06
N SER A 84 45.94 -45.81 4.37
CA SER A 84 47.24 -46.44 4.28
C SER A 84 47.35 -47.54 5.34
#